data_AF-A0A8J3QZL8-F1
#
_entry.id   AF-A0A8J3QZL8-F1
#
_cell.length_a   1.000
_cell.length_b   1.000
_cell.length_c   1.000
_cell.angle_alpha   90.00
_cell.angle_beta   90.00
_cell.angle_gamma   90.00
#
_symmetry.space_group_name_H-M   'P 1'
#
loop_
_entity.id
_entity.type
_entity.pdbx_description
1 polymer ?
#
loop_
_entity_poly.entity_id
_entity_poly.type
_entity_poly.pdbx_seq_one_letter_code
_entity_poly.pdbx_strand_id
1 'polypeptide(L)'
;MGLGEARSEQAQHGQVAGRRDLAEPAGVRLVAWPPEMLARRLDDVIGVYGQAMGYSTELLEARRGYVAGHVHRSGFRAVATLGPDDRLLGFGYGYTSGSGQWWHDQVRGALRRDARKSWLSDCFEVVELHVRPDAQGHGLGAGQLRALLSMATGRTTLLSTPEADEQRSRAWRLYRRFEFVDVLRHFHFPGDDRPFAILGRPLPLR
;
A
#
# COMPACT_ATOMS: atom_id res chain seq x y z
N MET A 1 -4.34 27.08 64.67
CA MET A 1 -3.53 26.04 65.35
C MET A 1 -4.46 25.34 66.32
N GLY A 2 -4.73 24.03 66.33
CA GLY A 2 -4.35 22.86 65.53
C GLY A 2 -5.56 21.88 65.53
N LEU A 3 -5.71 21.03 64.52
CA LEU A 3 -5.31 19.61 64.45
C LEU A 3 -6.30 18.61 65.10
N GLY A 4 -6.76 17.66 64.27
CA GLY A 4 -7.21 16.29 64.63
C GLY A 4 -8.73 16.13 64.82
N GLU A 5 -9.43 15.11 64.32
CA GLU A 5 -9.07 13.85 63.67
C GLU A 5 -10.22 13.43 62.73
N ALA A 6 -9.91 12.80 61.60
CA ALA A 6 -10.88 12.27 60.65
C ALA A 6 -11.20 10.80 60.95
N ARG A 7 -12.49 10.49 61.04
CA ARG A 7 -13.04 9.12 61.08
C ARG A 7 -13.37 8.62 59.67
N SER A 8 -13.09 7.35 59.47
CA SER A 8 -13.44 6.48 58.33
C SER A 8 -14.95 6.32 58.13
N GLU A 9 -15.42 6.20 56.89
CA GLU A 9 -16.42 5.22 56.41
C GLU A 9 -16.72 5.39 54.89
N GLN A 10 -17.42 4.41 54.33
CA GLN A 10 -17.26 3.80 53.02
C GLN A 10 -18.02 4.44 51.83
N ALA A 11 -17.44 4.22 50.64
CA ALA A 11 -18.00 3.88 49.31
C ALA A 11 -19.21 4.65 48.72
N GLN A 12 -19.04 5.27 47.55
CA GLN A 12 -19.49 4.73 46.24
C GLN A 12 -19.36 5.71 45.06
N HIS A 13 -19.12 5.11 43.89
CA HIS A 13 -19.51 5.53 42.54
C HIS A 13 -18.89 6.79 41.89
N GLY A 14 -18.03 6.53 40.90
CA GLY A 14 -17.57 7.52 39.92
C GLY A 14 -16.75 6.86 38.82
N GLN A 15 -17.37 5.96 38.06
CA GLN A 15 -16.78 5.25 36.94
C GLN A 15 -16.51 6.24 35.79
N VAL A 16 -15.25 6.67 35.63
CA VAL A 16 -14.84 7.46 34.46
C VAL A 16 -14.54 6.49 33.32
N ALA A 17 -15.39 6.57 32.29
CA ALA A 17 -15.35 5.75 31.09
C ALA A 17 -13.96 5.76 30.43
N GLY A 18 -13.43 4.55 30.24
CA GLY A 18 -12.13 4.33 29.63
C GLY A 18 -12.07 4.85 28.19
N ARG A 19 -10.99 5.57 27.90
CA ARG A 19 -10.43 5.62 26.56
C ARG A 19 -10.06 4.19 26.18
N ARG A 20 -10.81 3.60 25.25
CA ARG A 20 -10.38 2.38 24.56
C ARG A 20 -9.17 2.75 23.71
N ASP A 21 -7.98 2.57 24.27
CA ASP A 21 -6.80 2.39 23.45
C ASP A 21 -7.06 1.15 22.59
N LEU A 22 -7.22 1.37 21.28
CA LEU A 22 -7.28 0.30 20.30
C LEU A 22 -5.92 -0.37 20.31
N ALA A 23 -5.78 -1.41 21.12
CA ALA A 23 -4.61 -2.27 21.14
C ALA A 23 -4.33 -2.73 19.70
N GLU A 24 -3.09 -2.53 19.24
CA GLU A 24 -2.65 -3.19 18.01
C GLU A 24 -2.92 -4.71 18.18
N PRO A 25 -3.51 -5.38 17.18
CA PRO A 25 -3.79 -6.81 17.31
C PRO A 25 -2.46 -7.54 17.56
N ALA A 26 -2.34 -8.10 18.76
CA ALA A 26 -1.17 -8.88 19.17
C ALA A 26 -0.86 -9.92 18.08
N GLY A 27 0.35 -9.85 17.51
CA GLY A 27 0.81 -10.76 16.47
C GLY A 27 0.81 -10.24 15.03
N VAL A 28 0.41 -8.98 14.76
CA VAL A 28 0.62 -8.38 13.44
C VAL A 28 2.00 -7.75 13.31
N ARG A 29 2.74 -8.07 12.24
CA ARG A 29 4.09 -7.58 11.97
C ARG A 29 4.23 -7.10 10.53
N LEU A 30 4.77 -5.91 10.34
CA LEU A 30 5.18 -5.40 9.03
C LEU A 30 6.67 -5.67 8.82
N VAL A 31 7.01 -6.40 7.76
CA VAL A 31 8.38 -6.82 7.46
C VAL A 31 8.75 -6.48 6.02
N ALA A 32 10.02 -6.15 5.78
CA ALA A 32 10.57 -6.10 4.44
C ALA A 32 10.80 -7.54 3.93
N TRP A 33 10.51 -7.77 2.65
CA TRP A 33 10.78 -9.04 1.99
C TRP A 33 11.86 -8.88 0.92
N PRO A 34 12.92 -9.72 0.93
CA PRO A 34 13.80 -9.83 -0.21
C PRO A 34 13.06 -10.50 -1.39
N PRO A 35 13.54 -10.31 -2.64
CA PRO A 35 12.89 -10.87 -3.83
C PRO A 35 12.60 -12.37 -3.73
N GLU A 36 13.53 -13.15 -3.17
CA GLU A 36 13.41 -14.60 -3.05
C GLU A 36 12.32 -14.99 -2.06
N MET A 37 12.04 -14.16 -1.04
CA MET A 37 10.94 -14.42 -0.12
C MET A 37 9.59 -14.22 -0.80
N LEU A 38 9.42 -13.14 -1.58
CA LEU A 38 8.18 -12.93 -2.32
C LEU A 38 7.94 -14.05 -3.34
N ALA A 39 9.00 -14.50 -4.03
CA ALA A 39 8.93 -15.62 -4.95
C ALA A 39 8.52 -16.94 -4.26
N ARG A 40 9.08 -17.24 -3.08
CA ARG A 40 8.70 -18.42 -2.27
C ARG A 40 7.26 -18.34 -1.75
N ARG A 41 6.76 -17.14 -1.45
CA ARG A 41 5.41 -16.89 -0.93
C ARG A 41 4.42 -16.49 -2.03
N LEU A 42 4.73 -16.78 -3.29
CA LEU A 42 3.95 -16.30 -4.44
C LEU A 42 2.49 -16.75 -4.39
N ASP A 43 2.21 -17.98 -3.95
CA ASP A 43 0.84 -18.47 -3.90
C ASP A 43 0.01 -17.72 -2.84
N ASP A 44 0.60 -17.37 -1.69
CA ASP A 44 -0.05 -16.49 -0.69
C ASP A 44 -0.28 -15.08 -1.23
N VAL A 45 0.71 -14.53 -1.95
CA VAL A 45 0.64 -13.20 -2.57
C VAL A 45 -0.51 -13.14 -3.57
N ILE A 46 -0.63 -14.14 -4.44
CA ILE A 46 -1.73 -14.22 -5.41
C ILE A 46 -3.07 -14.46 -4.71
N GLY A 47 -3.10 -15.25 -3.64
CA GLY A 47 -4.30 -15.41 -2.81
C GLY A 47 -4.79 -14.10 -2.20
N VAL A 48 -3.89 -13.28 -1.65
CA VAL A 48 -4.22 -11.95 -1.12
C VAL A 48 -4.64 -11.00 -2.23
N TYR A 49 -3.93 -11.00 -3.36
CA TYR A 49 -4.29 -10.20 -4.54
C TYR A 49 -5.74 -10.50 -4.95
N GLY A 50 -6.06 -11.77 -5.19
CA GLY A 50 -7.38 -12.19 -5.66
C GLY A 50 -8.50 -11.79 -4.71
N GLN A 51 -8.29 -11.97 -3.40
CA GLN A 51 -9.25 -11.56 -2.39
C GLN A 51 -9.44 -10.04 -2.33
N ALA A 52 -8.36 -9.27 -2.46
CA ALA A 52 -8.44 -7.81 -2.42
C ALA A 52 -9.15 -7.23 -3.65
N MET A 53 -8.97 -7.85 -4.82
CA MET A 53 -9.48 -7.37 -6.10
C MET A 53 -10.80 -8.02 -6.54
N GLY A 54 -11.21 -9.13 -5.92
CA GLY A 54 -12.40 -9.89 -6.32
C GLY A 54 -12.25 -10.59 -7.67
N TYR A 55 -11.03 -11.02 -8.02
CA TYR A 55 -10.74 -11.64 -9.32
C TYR A 55 -11.04 -13.14 -9.35
N SER A 56 -11.43 -13.66 -10.53
CA SER A 56 -11.58 -15.10 -10.75
C SER A 56 -10.22 -15.80 -10.78
N THR A 57 -10.24 -17.12 -10.60
CA THR A 57 -9.03 -17.96 -10.58
C THR A 57 -8.24 -17.89 -11.89
N GLU A 58 -8.92 -17.88 -13.05
CA GLU A 58 -8.27 -17.83 -14.37
C GLU A 58 -7.47 -16.53 -14.56
N LEU A 59 -8.02 -15.39 -14.11
CA LEU A 59 -7.32 -14.12 -14.18
C LEU A 59 -6.09 -14.11 -13.25
N LEU A 60 -6.15 -14.83 -12.13
CA LEU A 60 -5.05 -14.92 -11.18
C LEU A 60 -3.86 -15.72 -11.71
N GLU A 61 -4.08 -16.76 -12.53
CA GLU A 61 -2.98 -17.52 -13.14
C GLU A 61 -2.11 -16.63 -14.04
N ALA A 62 -2.73 -15.79 -14.87
CA ALA A 62 -2.00 -14.82 -15.70
C ALA A 62 -1.22 -13.81 -14.83
N ARG A 63 -1.84 -13.31 -13.75
CA ARG A 63 -1.19 -12.37 -12.82
C ARG A 63 -0.02 -13.00 -12.08
N ARG A 64 -0.09 -14.30 -11.76
CA ARG A 64 1.00 -15.05 -11.14
C ARG A 64 2.28 -14.99 -11.96
N GLY A 65 2.18 -15.16 -13.29
CA GLY A 65 3.33 -15.05 -14.20
C GLY A 65 3.98 -13.67 -14.16
N TYR A 66 3.18 -12.60 -14.17
CA TYR A 66 3.70 -11.23 -14.09
C TYR A 66 4.40 -10.95 -12.76
N VAL A 67 3.76 -11.29 -11.64
CA VAL A 67 4.35 -11.10 -10.30
C VAL A 67 5.67 -11.88 -10.17
N ALA A 68 5.72 -13.12 -10.66
CA ALA A 68 6.94 -13.93 -10.69
C ALA A 68 8.06 -13.31 -11.54
N GLY A 69 7.71 -12.64 -12.65
CA GLY A 69 8.68 -11.90 -13.46
C GLY A 69 9.20 -10.65 -12.76
N HIS A 70 8.33 -9.94 -12.03
CA HIS A 70 8.64 -8.65 -11.41
C HIS A 70 9.74 -8.72 -10.33
N VAL A 71 9.87 -9.84 -9.62
CA VAL A 71 10.90 -10.01 -8.58
C VAL A 71 12.33 -9.85 -9.11
N HIS A 72 12.53 -10.02 -10.41
CA HIS A 72 13.83 -9.89 -11.08
C HIS A 72 14.09 -8.48 -11.63
N ARG A 73 13.17 -7.52 -11.44
CA ARG A 73 13.33 -6.15 -11.93
C ARG A 73 14.35 -5.39 -11.10
N SER A 74 15.08 -4.49 -11.75
CA SER A 74 16.05 -3.62 -11.08
C SER A 74 15.35 -2.76 -10.01
N GLY A 75 16.00 -2.60 -8.86
CA GLY A 75 15.46 -1.80 -7.75
C GLY A 75 14.23 -2.41 -7.06
N PHE A 76 13.94 -3.70 -7.27
CA PHE A 76 12.81 -4.37 -6.62
C PHE A 76 12.84 -4.21 -5.09
N ARG A 77 11.69 -3.83 -4.52
CA ARG A 77 11.44 -3.73 -3.08
C ARG A 77 10.07 -4.32 -2.77
N ALA A 78 9.97 -5.04 -1.67
CA ALA A 78 8.71 -5.61 -1.21
C ALA A 78 8.57 -5.52 0.31
N VAL A 79 7.33 -5.43 0.77
CA VAL A 79 6.92 -5.50 2.16
C VAL A 79 5.76 -6.48 2.31
N ALA A 80 5.65 -7.08 3.48
CA ALA A 80 4.55 -7.95 3.86
C ALA A 80 4.03 -7.61 5.26
N THR A 81 2.72 -7.69 5.41
CA THR A 81 2.06 -7.65 6.71
C THR A 81 1.66 -9.07 7.07
N LEU A 82 2.26 -9.60 8.14
CA LEU A 82 2.04 -10.94 8.64
C LEU A 82 1.17 -10.88 9.89
N GLY A 83 0.21 -11.77 10.01
CA GLY A 83 -0.54 -12.00 11.24
C GLY A 83 0.04 -13.16 12.06
N PRO A 84 -0.74 -13.69 13.02
CA PRO A 84 -0.43 -14.94 13.69
C PRO A 84 -0.12 -16.07 12.69
N ASP A 85 0.77 -16.98 13.09
CA ASP A 85 1.21 -18.14 12.30
C ASP A 85 1.79 -17.79 10.92
N ASP A 86 2.39 -16.59 10.79
CA ASP A 86 2.96 -16.06 9.54
C ASP A 86 1.98 -16.00 8.35
N ARG A 87 0.67 -15.95 8.65
CA ARG A 87 -0.37 -15.74 7.65
C ARG A 87 -0.20 -14.38 6.99
N LEU A 88 -0.16 -14.35 5.65
CA LEU A 88 -0.06 -13.11 4.89
C LEU A 88 -1.40 -12.35 4.94
N LEU A 89 -1.40 -11.17 5.58
CA LEU A 89 -2.55 -10.27 5.67
C LEU A 89 -2.54 -9.19 4.57
N GLY A 90 -1.37 -8.91 4.02
CA GLY A 90 -1.21 -7.94 2.95
C GLY A 90 0.23 -7.90 2.46
N PHE A 91 0.44 -7.34 1.28
CA PHE A 91 1.77 -7.10 0.73
C PHE A 91 1.79 -5.83 -0.12
N GLY A 92 2.98 -5.30 -0.35
CA GLY A 92 3.19 -4.28 -1.37
C GLY A 92 4.57 -4.45 -2.00
N TYR A 93 4.69 -4.15 -3.29
CA TYR A 93 5.99 -4.17 -3.95
C TYR A 93 6.06 -3.15 -5.09
N GLY A 94 7.29 -2.84 -5.48
CA GLY A 94 7.60 -1.96 -6.59
C GLY A 94 9.03 -2.13 -7.07
N TYR A 95 9.38 -1.48 -8.16
CA TYR A 95 10.71 -1.52 -8.75
C TYR A 95 11.02 -0.23 -9.52
N THR A 96 12.26 -0.08 -9.98
CA THR A 96 12.66 1.05 -10.81
C THR A 96 11.96 0.98 -12.17
N SER A 97 11.16 2.00 -12.45
CA SER A 97 10.44 2.14 -13.72
C SER A 97 11.41 2.52 -14.83
N GLY A 98 11.29 1.89 -16.00
CA GLY A 98 12.18 2.15 -17.13
C GLY A 98 11.61 1.73 -18.47
N SER A 99 12.21 2.23 -19.55
CA SER A 99 11.79 1.94 -20.92
C SER A 99 11.83 0.44 -21.25
N GLY A 100 10.87 -0.02 -22.07
CA GLY A 100 10.68 -1.44 -22.37
C GLY A 100 9.85 -2.19 -21.32
N GLN A 101 9.42 -1.50 -20.25
CA GLN A 101 8.41 -2.00 -19.33
C GLN A 101 7.05 -1.48 -19.81
N TRP A 102 6.09 -2.38 -20.00
CA TRP A 102 4.80 -2.06 -20.61
C TRP A 102 4.10 -0.87 -19.93
N TRP A 103 3.96 -0.90 -18.60
CA TRP A 103 3.32 0.20 -17.86
C TRP A 103 4.04 1.54 -18.08
N HIS A 104 5.38 1.53 -17.99
CA HIS A 104 6.19 2.73 -18.20
C HIS A 104 5.96 3.32 -19.59
N ASP A 105 5.98 2.48 -20.63
CA ASP A 105 5.84 2.93 -22.01
C ASP A 105 4.43 3.47 -22.29
N GLN A 106 3.39 2.88 -21.71
CA GLN A 106 2.02 3.40 -21.78
C GLN A 106 1.90 4.79 -21.13
N VAL A 107 2.36 4.94 -19.88
CA VAL A 107 2.29 6.22 -19.16
C VAL A 107 3.16 7.28 -19.84
N ARG A 108 4.36 6.90 -20.28
CA ARG A 108 5.26 7.78 -21.04
C ARG A 108 4.58 8.28 -22.31
N GLY A 109 3.89 7.42 -23.06
CA GLY A 109 3.18 7.77 -24.28
C GLY A 109 2.16 8.89 -24.07
N ALA A 110 1.41 8.84 -22.96
CA ALA A 110 0.36 9.80 -22.63
C ALA A 110 0.86 11.15 -22.07
N LEU A 111 2.07 11.19 -21.51
CA LEU A 111 2.59 12.41 -20.88
C LEU A 111 3.16 13.42 -21.89
N ARG A 112 3.09 14.72 -21.58
CA ARG A 112 3.88 15.75 -22.28
C ARG A 112 5.36 15.62 -21.94
N ARG A 113 6.25 16.13 -22.81
CA ARG A 113 7.72 16.02 -22.65
C ARG A 113 8.21 16.44 -21.26
N ASP A 114 7.77 17.58 -20.75
CA ASP A 114 8.21 18.08 -19.45
C ASP A 114 7.76 17.19 -18.31
N ALA A 115 6.51 16.69 -18.36
CA ALA A 115 5.98 15.76 -17.37
C ALA A 115 6.72 14.41 -17.41
N ARG A 116 7.06 13.88 -18.60
CA ARG A 116 7.93 12.69 -18.74
C ARG A 116 9.26 12.90 -18.03
N LYS A 117 9.91 14.04 -18.28
CA LYS A 117 11.21 14.38 -17.68
C LYS A 117 11.12 14.49 -16.16
N SER A 118 10.07 15.11 -15.64
CA SER A 118 9.89 15.30 -14.20
C SER A 118 9.54 14.00 -13.48
N TRP A 119 8.67 13.17 -14.05
CA TRP A 119 8.09 12.03 -13.36
C TRP A 119 8.74 10.68 -13.65
N LEU A 120 9.27 10.45 -14.85
CA LEU A 120 9.72 9.12 -15.29
C LEU A 120 11.23 8.98 -15.45
N SER A 121 12.01 10.05 -15.28
CA SER A 121 13.46 10.01 -15.47
C SER A 121 14.22 9.23 -14.39
N ASP A 122 13.65 9.15 -13.19
CA ASP A 122 14.20 8.41 -12.05
C ASP A 122 13.06 8.05 -11.09
N CYS A 123 12.27 7.06 -11.49
CA CYS A 123 10.96 6.75 -10.91
C CYS A 123 10.92 5.36 -10.29
N PHE A 124 10.42 5.28 -9.06
CA PHE A 124 9.98 4.03 -8.44
C PHE A 124 8.48 3.79 -8.70
N GLU A 125 8.14 2.72 -9.39
CA GLU A 125 6.75 2.32 -9.60
C GLU A 125 6.27 1.48 -8.40
N VAL A 126 5.21 1.93 -7.72
CA VAL A 126 4.46 1.05 -6.80
C VAL A 126 3.50 0.23 -7.65
N VAL A 127 3.84 -1.05 -7.81
CA VAL A 127 3.16 -1.95 -8.74
C VAL A 127 1.94 -2.58 -8.07
N GLU A 128 2.12 -3.09 -6.85
CA GLU A 128 1.04 -3.69 -6.07
C GLU A 128 1.04 -3.18 -4.63
N LEU A 129 -0.16 -3.01 -4.08
CA LEU A 129 -0.37 -2.69 -2.68
C LEU A 129 -1.74 -3.22 -2.24
N HIS A 130 -1.75 -4.35 -1.53
CA HIS A 130 -2.96 -5.08 -1.18
C HIS A 130 -3.01 -5.46 0.29
N VAL A 131 -4.21 -5.39 0.85
CA VAL A 131 -4.55 -5.88 2.18
C VAL A 131 -5.82 -6.70 2.04
N ARG A 132 -5.85 -7.89 2.66
CA ARG A 132 -7.04 -8.75 2.66
C ARG A 132 -8.25 -7.99 3.18
N PRO A 133 -9.46 -8.17 2.61
CA PRO A 133 -10.66 -7.45 3.03
C PRO A 133 -10.96 -7.53 4.54
N ASP A 134 -10.74 -8.70 5.15
CA ASP A 134 -10.94 -8.95 6.59
C ASP A 134 -9.93 -8.24 7.51
N ALA A 135 -8.81 -7.77 6.95
CA ALA A 135 -7.76 -7.03 7.67
C ALA A 135 -7.75 -5.52 7.36
N GLN A 136 -8.59 -5.04 6.43
CA GLN A 136 -8.65 -3.63 6.06
C GLN A 136 -9.25 -2.75 7.17
N GLY A 137 -8.98 -1.44 7.11
CA GLY A 137 -9.50 -0.47 8.08
C GLY A 137 -8.62 -0.24 9.32
N HIS A 138 -7.56 -1.04 9.48
CA HIS A 138 -6.65 -0.98 10.64
C HIS A 138 -5.29 -0.31 10.33
N GLY A 139 -5.22 0.53 9.29
CA GLY A 139 -3.98 1.24 8.93
C GLY A 139 -2.89 0.42 8.23
N LEU A 140 -3.08 -0.89 8.02
CA LEU A 140 -2.06 -1.79 7.43
C LEU A 140 -1.53 -1.30 6.07
N GLY A 141 -2.41 -0.91 5.14
CA GLY A 141 -2.00 -0.40 3.83
C GLY A 141 -1.19 0.90 3.91
N ALA A 142 -1.44 1.72 4.94
CA ALA A 142 -0.65 2.92 5.19
C ALA A 142 0.75 2.58 5.71
N GLY A 143 0.84 1.59 6.61
CA GLY A 143 2.12 1.05 7.07
C GLY A 143 2.94 0.47 5.91
N GLN A 144 2.32 -0.38 5.09
CA GLN A 144 2.94 -0.97 3.91
C GLN A 144 3.47 0.09 2.94
N LEU A 145 2.65 1.06 2.54
CA LEU A 145 3.07 2.11 1.61
C LEU A 145 4.24 2.92 2.19
N ARG A 146 4.17 3.30 3.47
CA ARG A 146 5.26 4.03 4.13
C ARG A 146 6.56 3.22 4.14
N ALA A 147 6.52 1.96 4.56
CA ALA A 147 7.68 1.09 4.63
C ALA A 147 8.27 0.80 3.24
N LEU A 148 7.42 0.57 2.24
CA LEU A 148 7.86 0.37 0.86
C LEU A 148 8.58 1.62 0.32
N LEU A 149 7.97 2.79 0.47
CA LEU A 149 8.54 4.05 -0.03
C LEU A 149 9.79 4.49 0.74
N SER A 150 9.97 4.08 2.00
CA SER A 150 11.24 4.33 2.72
C SER A 150 12.41 3.50 2.20
N MET A 151 12.15 2.39 1.49
CA MET A 151 13.17 1.56 0.86
C MET A 151 13.34 1.86 -0.64
N ALA A 152 12.41 2.63 -1.21
CA ALA A 152 12.39 2.98 -2.63
C ALA A 152 13.58 3.89 -2.98
N THR A 153 14.16 3.65 -4.15
CA THR A 153 15.20 4.50 -4.74
C THR A 153 14.62 5.26 -5.92
N GLY A 154 14.89 6.56 -5.99
CA GLY A 154 14.49 7.42 -7.09
C GLY A 154 14.08 8.81 -6.60
N ARG A 155 13.87 9.74 -7.53
CA ARG A 155 13.39 11.10 -7.23
C ARG A 155 11.88 11.21 -7.16
N THR A 156 11.17 10.28 -7.79
CA THR A 156 9.72 10.23 -7.83
C THR A 156 9.23 8.81 -7.60
N THR A 157 7.99 8.71 -7.14
CA THR A 157 7.22 7.47 -7.20
C THR A 157 5.93 7.70 -7.95
N LEU A 158 5.50 6.69 -8.70
CA LEU A 158 4.23 6.67 -9.42
C LEU A 158 3.48 5.38 -9.13
N LEU A 159 2.16 5.46 -9.27
CA LEU A 159 1.26 4.31 -9.28
C LEU A 159 0.06 4.58 -10.17
N SER A 160 -0.61 3.52 -10.61
CA SER A 160 -1.93 3.58 -11.22
C SER A 160 -3.00 3.08 -10.26
N THR A 161 -4.14 3.76 -10.22
CA THR A 161 -5.33 3.32 -9.47
C THR A 161 -6.57 3.53 -10.32
N PRO A 162 -7.57 2.64 -10.31
CA PRO A 162 -8.84 2.89 -10.97
C PRO A 162 -9.45 4.21 -10.47
N GLU A 163 -10.05 4.96 -11.39
CA GLU A 163 -10.85 6.13 -11.05
C GLU A 163 -12.00 5.72 -10.12
N ALA A 164 -12.21 6.50 -9.08
CA ALA A 164 -13.30 6.30 -8.13
C ALA A 164 -13.58 7.61 -7.38
N ASP A 165 -14.71 7.67 -6.68
CA ASP A 165 -15.00 8.73 -5.72
C ASP A 165 -13.88 8.76 -4.65
N GLU A 166 -13.16 9.88 -4.57
CA GLU A 166 -11.98 10.01 -3.71
C GLU A 166 -12.31 9.93 -2.22
N GLN A 167 -13.54 10.26 -1.83
CA GLN A 167 -14.00 10.28 -0.45
C GLN A 167 -14.51 8.90 -0.01
N ARG A 168 -14.98 8.09 -0.94
CA ARG A 168 -15.46 6.72 -0.68
C ARG A 168 -14.37 5.67 -0.85
N SER A 169 -13.45 5.86 -1.81
CA SER A 169 -12.42 4.87 -2.09
C SER A 169 -11.31 4.87 -1.04
N ARG A 170 -11.06 3.69 -0.44
CA ARG A 170 -9.97 3.50 0.54
C ARG A 170 -8.60 3.80 -0.08
N ALA A 171 -8.37 3.41 -1.33
CA ALA A 171 -7.13 3.65 -2.04
C ALA A 171 -6.91 5.15 -2.29
N TRP A 172 -7.92 5.85 -2.80
CA TRP A 172 -7.83 7.30 -3.05
C TRP A 172 -7.55 8.09 -1.76
N ARG A 173 -8.30 7.84 -0.69
CA ARG A 173 -8.03 8.48 0.62
C ARG A 173 -6.61 8.20 1.12
N LEU A 174 -6.11 6.98 0.92
CA LEU A 174 -4.75 6.62 1.29
C LEU A 174 -3.73 7.46 0.51
N TYR A 175 -3.85 7.50 -0.82
CA TYR A 175 -2.89 8.21 -1.67
C TYR A 175 -2.93 9.72 -1.43
N ARG A 176 -4.12 10.32 -1.24
CA ARG A 176 -4.24 11.74 -0.87
C ARG A 176 -3.62 12.07 0.48
N ARG A 177 -3.79 11.20 1.48
CA ARG A 177 -3.10 11.37 2.77
C ARG A 177 -1.58 11.25 2.66
N PHE A 178 -1.10 10.49 1.68
CA PHE A 178 0.30 10.44 1.29
C PHE A 178 0.65 11.49 0.23
N GLU A 179 -0.14 12.56 0.09
CA GLU A 179 0.18 13.70 -0.78
C GLU A 179 0.52 13.34 -2.22
N PHE A 180 -0.04 12.22 -2.72
CA PHE A 180 0.05 11.89 -4.13
C PHE A 180 -0.77 12.89 -4.94
N VAL A 181 -0.15 13.45 -5.96
CA VAL A 181 -0.74 14.40 -6.89
C VAL A 181 -1.13 13.73 -8.20
N ASP A 182 -2.03 14.37 -8.93
CA ASP A 182 -2.51 13.87 -10.22
C ASP A 182 -1.46 14.10 -11.29
N VAL A 183 -1.03 13.01 -11.93
CA VAL A 183 -0.12 13.04 -13.08
C VAL A 183 -0.90 12.85 -14.37
N LEU A 184 -1.85 11.91 -14.38
CA LEU A 184 -2.86 11.73 -15.41
C LEU A 184 -4.19 11.34 -14.76
N ARG A 185 -5.31 11.76 -15.35
CA ARG A 185 -6.67 11.37 -14.95
C ARG A 185 -7.40 10.79 -16.14
N HIS A 186 -8.35 9.89 -15.86
CA HIS A 186 -9.19 9.23 -16.86
C HIS A 186 -8.39 8.54 -17.98
N PHE A 187 -7.22 8.00 -17.65
CA PHE A 187 -6.35 7.28 -18.58
C PHE A 187 -6.86 5.85 -18.80
N HIS A 188 -6.98 5.43 -20.06
CA HIS A 188 -7.38 4.06 -20.39
C HIS A 188 -6.15 3.25 -20.82
N PHE A 189 -5.90 2.16 -20.11
CA PHE A 189 -4.91 1.19 -20.52
C PHE A 189 -5.48 0.30 -21.64
N PRO A 190 -4.68 -0.09 -22.64
CA PRO A 190 -5.13 -1.08 -23.63
C PRO A 190 -5.55 -2.39 -22.94
N GLY A 191 -6.78 -2.84 -23.18
CA GLY A 191 -7.33 -4.08 -22.62
C GLY A 191 -7.98 -3.95 -21.24
N ASP A 192 -8.16 -2.74 -20.70
CA ASP A 192 -9.00 -2.50 -19.52
C ASP A 192 -9.93 -1.30 -19.78
N ASP A 193 -11.24 -1.55 -19.75
CA ASP A 193 -12.26 -0.52 -20.04
C ASP A 193 -12.42 0.49 -18.90
N ARG A 194 -11.84 0.22 -17.73
CA ARG A 194 -11.92 1.15 -16.60
C ARG A 194 -10.98 2.33 -16.83
N PRO A 195 -11.40 3.55 -16.49
CA PRO A 195 -10.47 4.67 -16.44
C PRO A 195 -9.58 4.57 -15.20
N PHE A 196 -8.31 4.95 -15.34
CA PHE A 196 -7.31 4.99 -14.28
C PHE A 196 -6.78 6.41 -14.08
N ALA A 197 -6.45 6.72 -12.84
CA ALA A 197 -5.55 7.80 -12.52
C ALA A 197 -4.12 7.29 -12.42
N ILE A 198 -3.17 8.08 -12.94
CA ILE A 198 -1.75 7.93 -12.64
C ILE A 198 -1.43 8.99 -11.60
N LEU A 199 -0.98 8.55 -10.43
CA LEU A 199 -0.68 9.41 -9.30
C LEU A 199 0.82 9.42 -9.05
N GLY A 200 1.35 10.55 -8.59
CA GLY A 200 2.77 10.71 -8.33
C GLY A 200 3.11 11.45 -7.05
N ARG A 201 4.28 11.16 -6.49
CA ARG A 201 4.86 11.88 -5.37
C ARG A 201 6.38 12.01 -5.52
N PRO A 202 7.00 13.14 -5.14
CA PRO A 202 8.44 13.20 -4.96
C PRO A 202 8.92 12.24 -3.86
N LEU A 203 10.15 11.74 -4.01
CA LEU A 203 10.88 10.99 -3.01
C LEU A 203 12.19 11.73 -2.63
N PRO A 204 12.77 11.49 -1.43
CA PRO A 204 12.23 10.67 -0.35
C PRO A 204 10.98 11.28 0.29
N LEU A 205 10.24 10.49 1.07
CA LEU A 205 9.17 11.03 1.92
C LEU A 205 9.78 12.03 2.91
N ARG A 206 9.19 13.22 3.00
CA ARG A 206 9.55 14.22 4.02
C ARG A 206 8.85 13.91 5.35
#